data_AF-K9QKU7-F1
#
_entry.id   AF-K9QKU7-F1
#
_cell.length_a   1.000
_cell.length_b   1.000
_cell.length_c   1.000
_cell.angle_alpha   90.00
_cell.angle_beta   90.00
_cell.angle_gamma   90.00
#
_symmetry.space_group_name_H-M   'P 1'
#
loop_
_entity.id
_entity.type
_entity.pdbx_description
1 polymer ?
#
loop_
_entity_poly.entity_id
_entity_poly.type
_entity_poly.pdbx_seq_one_letter_code
_entity_poly.pdbx_strand_id
1 'polypeptide(L)' 'MSTAQNKAIALEFYQAFDNGSVEQAKKIIAANFTAHTTGASSPLDFDGFYV' A
#
# COMPACT_ATOMS: atom_id res chain seq x y z
N MET A 1 -7.14 -3.02 -16.21
CA MET A 1 -5.96 -3.89 -16.05
C MET A 1 -6.40 -5.33 -15.95
N SER A 2 -5.59 -6.26 -16.42
CA SER A 2 -5.88 -7.69 -16.22
C SER A 2 -5.61 -8.10 -14.78
N THR A 3 -6.21 -9.21 -14.35
CA THR A 3 -5.96 -9.80 -13.02
C THR A 3 -4.47 -10.06 -12.77
N ALA A 4 -3.74 -10.51 -13.80
CA ALA A 4 -2.31 -10.74 -13.69
C ALA A 4 -1.53 -9.45 -13.41
N GLN A 5 -1.87 -8.36 -14.09
CA GLN A 5 -1.20 -7.07 -13.86
C GLN A 5 -1.54 -6.50 -12.48
N ASN A 6 -2.81 -6.62 -12.04
CA ASN A 6 -3.20 -6.20 -10.69
C ASN A 6 -2.46 -6.97 -9.61
N LYS A 7 -2.27 -8.28 -9.81
CA LYS A 7 -1.51 -9.13 -8.88
C LYS A 7 -0.03 -8.74 -8.83
N ALA A 8 0.58 -8.41 -9.97
CA ALA A 8 1.95 -7.94 -10.01
C ALA A 8 2.12 -6.63 -9.21
N ILE A 9 1.23 -5.65 -9.42
CA ILE A 9 1.23 -4.38 -8.66
C ILE A 9 1.09 -4.64 -7.16
N ALA A 10 0.17 -5.52 -6.75
CA ALA A 10 -0.03 -5.84 -5.34
C ALA A 10 1.24 -6.47 -4.73
N LEU A 11 1.91 -7.37 -5.45
CA LEU A 11 3.15 -7.99 -4.99
C LEU A 11 4.29 -6.98 -4.86
N GLU A 12 4.45 -6.07 -5.82
CA GLU A 12 5.46 -5.00 -5.75
C GLU A 12 5.23 -4.08 -4.54
N PHE A 13 3.96 -3.74 -4.26
CA PHE A 13 3.60 -2.96 -3.08
C PHE A 13 3.99 -3.67 -1.77
N TYR A 14 3.64 -4.96 -1.62
CA TYR A 14 4.00 -5.72 -0.43
C TYR A 14 5.52 -5.88 -0.27
N GLN A 15 6.25 -6.12 -1.35
CA GLN A 15 7.71 -6.20 -1.31
C GLN A 15 8.36 -4.87 -0.86
N ALA A 16 7.85 -3.74 -1.32
CA ALA A 16 8.33 -2.43 -0.87
C ALA A 16 8.10 -2.21 0.63
N PHE A 17 6.94 -2.64 1.13
CA PHE A 17 6.63 -2.62 2.56
C PHE A 17 7.53 -3.56 3.38
N ASP A 18 7.69 -4.81 2.96
CA ASP A 18 8.52 -5.81 3.64
C ASP A 18 9.99 -5.38 3.73
N ASN A 19 10.48 -4.62 2.73
CA ASN A 19 11.83 -4.06 2.71
C ASN A 19 11.97 -2.73 3.49
N GLY A 20 10.95 -2.31 4.26
CA GLY A 20 10.95 -1.05 5.00
C GLY A 20 10.96 0.21 4.12
N SER A 21 10.71 0.07 2.82
CA SER A 21 10.79 1.14 1.81
C SER A 21 9.43 1.78 1.60
N VAL A 22 8.91 2.46 2.64
CA VAL A 22 7.59 3.12 2.61
C VAL A 22 7.49 4.11 1.45
N GLU A 23 8.55 4.85 1.12
CA GLU A 23 8.58 5.76 -0.03
C GLU A 23 8.37 5.05 -1.38
N GLN A 24 8.87 3.82 -1.54
CA GLN A 24 8.65 3.04 -2.75
C GLN A 24 7.21 2.53 -2.81
N ALA A 25 6.68 2.05 -1.70
CA ALA A 25 5.29 1.61 -1.63
C ALA A 25 4.32 2.76 -1.98
N LYS A 26 4.61 3.96 -1.48
CA LYS A 26 3.88 5.21 -1.78
C LYS A 26 3.87 5.57 -3.27
N LYS A 27 4.87 5.19 -4.06
CA LYS A 27 4.90 5.42 -5.52
C LYS A 27 3.99 4.47 -6.30
N ILE A 28 3.63 3.33 -5.70
CA ILE A 28 2.84 2.27 -6.35
C ILE A 28 1.34 2.52 -6.20
N ILE A 29 0.93 3.13 -5.08
CA ILE A 29 -0.48 3.44 -4.77
C ILE A 29 -0.88 4.86 -5.19
N ALA A 30 -2.15 5.06 -5.53
CA ALA A 30 -2.69 6.36 -5.89
C ALA A 30 -2.72 7.31 -4.69
N ALA A 31 -2.50 8.61 -4.86
CA ALA A 31 -2.40 9.60 -3.77
C ALA A 31 -3.62 9.65 -2.82
N ASN A 32 -4.79 9.20 -3.27
CA ASN A 32 -6.02 9.12 -2.47
C ASN A 32 -6.28 7.72 -1.89
N PHE A 33 -5.24 6.87 -1.82
CA PHE A 33 -5.35 5.54 -1.27
C PHE A 33 -5.65 5.59 0.22
N THR A 34 -6.57 4.73 0.64
CA THR A 34 -7.00 4.56 2.02
C THR A 34 -7.06 3.07 2.32
N ALA A 35 -6.30 2.63 3.33
CA ALA A 35 -6.31 1.26 3.80
C ALA A 35 -7.33 1.06 4.91
N HIS A 36 -8.19 0.06 4.74
CA HIS A 36 -9.15 -0.37 5.75
C HIS A 36 -8.60 -1.63 6.43
N THR A 37 -7.77 -1.44 7.44
CA THR A 37 -7.14 -2.54 8.18
C THR A 37 -8.03 -3.01 9.33
N THR A 38 -8.17 -4.32 9.48
CA THR A 38 -8.86 -4.91 10.62
C THR A 38 -8.19 -4.49 11.93
N GLY A 39 -8.96 -3.95 12.87
CA GLY A 39 -8.45 -3.49 14.17
C GLY A 39 -8.06 -2.02 14.23
N ALA A 40 -7.99 -1.30 13.10
CA ALA A 40 -7.85 0.15 13.12
C ALA A 40 -9.21 0.81 13.39
N SER A 41 -9.25 1.78 14.32
CA SER A 41 -10.46 2.56 14.63
C SER A 41 -10.84 3.55 13.52
N SER A 42 -9.92 3.83 12.61
CA SER A 42 -10.12 4.69 11.46
C SER A 42 -9.27 4.21 10.28
N PRO A 43 -9.67 4.47 9.03
CA PRO A 43 -8.88 4.10 7.87
C PRO A 43 -7.51 4.79 7.89
N LEU A 44 -6.49 4.12 7.36
CA LEU A 44 -5.13 4.65 7.28
C LEU A 44 -4.92 5.29 5.91
N ASP A 45 -4.51 6.55 5.89
CA ASP A 45 -4.05 7.24 4.68
C ASP A 45 -2.53 7.11 4.52
N PHE A 46 -1.97 7.84 3.54
CA PHE A 46 -0.53 7.85 3.26
C PHE A 46 0.36 8.19 4.45
N ASP A 47 -0.12 9.01 5.38
CA ASP A 47 0.66 9.45 6.53
C ASP A 47 0.53 8.46 7.70
N GLY A 48 -0.56 7.69 7.74
CA GLY A 48 -0.76 6.57 8.66
C GLY A 48 0.18 5.36 8.45
N PHE A 49 0.95 5.31 7.36
CA PHE A 49 1.89 4.22 7.08
C PHE A 49 3.28 4.37 7.74
N TYR A 50 3.53 5.46 8.47
CA TYR A 50 4.73 5.61 9.29
C TYR A 50 4.45 5.15 10.73
N VAL A 51 4.60 3.84 11.00
CA VAL A 51 4.53 3.29 12.37
C VAL A 51 5.65 2.30 12.60
#